data_AF-A0ABD2SKB4-F1
#
_entry.id   AF-A0ABD2SKB4-F1
#
_cell.length_a   1.000
_cell.length_b   1.000
_cell.length_c   1.000
_cell.angle_alpha   90.00
_cell.angle_beta   90.00
_cell.angle_gamma   90.00
#
_symmetry.space_group_name_H-M   'P 1'
#
loop_
_entity.id
_entity.type
_entity.pdbx_description
1 polymer ?
#
loop_
_entity_poly.entity_id
_entity_poly.type
_entity_poly.pdbx_seq_one_letter_code
_entity_poly.pdbx_strand_id
1 'polypeptide(L)'
;MVGNGDDGEPAGTSPAEEVMTTFSRHHFGSSEDTADGFSVTIIENMKEEYGLFVWPCSIILAEYIWQQKSRFTGASVVELGAGTSLPGLVAAKVGADVTLTDDSNRSEVLSHMRRQCDLNDIKCKVICMLLFAIYATSHST
;
A
#
# COMPACT_ATOMS: atom_id res chain seq x y z
N MET A 1 40.78 5.41 50.90
CA MET A 1 40.79 6.40 49.79
C MET A 1 41.71 5.79 48.73
N VAL A 2 41.24 5.28 47.61
CA VAL A 2 40.43 5.94 46.58
C VAL A 2 39.49 4.90 45.97
N GLY A 3 38.22 5.26 45.77
CA GLY A 3 37.22 4.40 45.14
C GLY A 3 37.41 4.36 43.62
N ASN A 4 37.29 3.17 43.04
CA ASN A 4 37.20 3.03 41.59
C ASN A 4 35.75 3.28 41.18
N GLY A 5 35.60 4.23 40.25
CA GLY A 5 34.34 4.72 39.73
C GLY A 5 33.55 3.63 39.01
N ASP A 6 32.30 3.52 39.43
CA ASP A 6 31.18 2.98 38.67
C ASP A 6 30.78 4.04 37.64
N ASP A 7 31.42 4.01 36.48
CA ASP A 7 31.04 4.87 35.35
C ASP A 7 30.01 4.12 34.52
N GLY A 8 28.75 4.28 34.93
CA GLY A 8 27.59 3.88 34.16
C GLY A 8 27.61 4.54 32.78
N GLU A 9 27.78 3.73 31.74
CA GLU A 9 27.54 4.13 30.37
C GLU A 9 26.02 4.10 30.13
N PRO A 10 25.35 5.25 29.94
CA PRO A 10 23.93 5.23 29.60
C PRO A 10 23.81 4.69 28.18
N ALA A 11 22.94 3.70 28.04
CA ALA A 11 22.51 3.10 26.79
C ALA A 11 22.48 4.12 25.65
N GLY A 12 23.42 3.97 24.72
CA GLY A 12 23.31 4.53 23.38
C GLY A 12 22.06 3.95 22.75
N THR A 13 20.94 4.65 22.91
CA THR A 13 19.73 4.40 22.13
C THR A 13 20.13 4.75 20.71
N SER A 14 20.43 3.72 19.92
CA SER A 14 20.77 3.86 18.50
C SER A 14 19.71 4.76 17.84
N PRO A 15 20.12 5.73 17.01
CA PRO A 15 19.20 6.64 16.37
C PRO A 15 18.20 5.80 15.58
N ALA A 16 16.90 6.09 15.78
CA ALA A 16 15.81 5.50 15.01
C ALA A 16 16.25 5.41 13.54
N GLU A 17 16.39 4.17 13.05
CA GLU A 17 16.88 3.88 11.71
C GLU A 17 16.23 4.82 10.71
N GLU A 18 17.02 5.62 10.00
CA GLU A 18 16.52 6.47 8.92
C GLU A 18 15.75 5.60 7.92
N VAL A 19 14.43 5.67 7.98
CA VAL A 19 13.56 4.98 7.05
C VAL A 19 13.68 5.73 5.72
N MET A 20 14.48 5.21 4.80
CA MET A 20 14.64 5.73 3.44
C MET A 20 13.33 5.53 2.65
N THR A 21 12.40 6.44 2.90
CA THR A 21 11.07 6.49 2.31
C THR A 21 11.14 7.38 1.06
N THR A 22 10.74 6.85 -0.09
CA THR A 22 10.58 7.64 -1.32
C THR A 22 9.10 7.72 -1.71
N PHE A 23 8.78 8.68 -2.57
CA PHE A 23 7.42 8.87 -3.11
C PHE A 23 7.50 8.77 -4.63
N SER A 24 6.82 7.78 -5.22
CA SER A 24 6.59 7.74 -6.66
C SER A 24 5.20 8.25 -6.98
N ARG A 25 5.06 8.91 -8.13
CA ARG A 25 3.78 9.40 -8.62
C ARG A 25 3.50 8.80 -9.99
N HIS A 26 2.37 8.11 -10.09
CA HIS A 26 1.91 7.42 -11.30
C HIS A 26 0.71 8.17 -11.85
N HIS A 27 0.77 8.60 -13.10
CA HIS A 27 -0.28 9.38 -13.76
C HIS A 27 -1.00 8.51 -14.78
N PHE A 28 -2.34 8.53 -14.72
CA PHE A 28 -3.23 7.79 -15.61
C PHE A 28 -4.17 8.79 -16.28
N GLY A 29 -4.14 8.87 -17.60
CA GLY A 29 -4.92 9.84 -18.36
C GLY A 29 -4.82 9.57 -19.86
N SER A 30 -5.80 10.06 -20.63
CA SER A 30 -5.68 10.09 -22.09
C SER A 30 -4.87 11.32 -22.51
N SER A 31 -4.03 11.19 -23.54
CA SER A 31 -3.32 12.32 -24.14
C SER A 31 -4.24 13.33 -24.81
N GLU A 32 -5.49 12.94 -25.11
CA GLU A 32 -6.44 13.72 -25.90
C GLU A 32 -7.41 14.54 -25.03
N ASP A 33 -7.57 14.20 -23.75
CA ASP A 33 -8.51 14.89 -22.86
C ASP A 33 -7.94 15.03 -21.44
N THR A 34 -7.48 16.24 -21.10
CA THR A 34 -6.85 16.54 -19.81
C THR A 34 -7.81 16.46 -18.61
N ALA A 35 -9.12 16.32 -18.86
CA ALA A 35 -10.14 16.26 -17.80
C ALA A 35 -10.37 14.84 -17.25
N ASP A 36 -10.00 13.80 -17.99
CA ASP A 36 -10.32 12.40 -17.66
C ASP A 36 -9.06 11.66 -17.21
N GLY A 37 -8.39 12.14 -16.17
CA GLY A 37 -7.18 11.52 -15.64
C GLY A 37 -6.95 11.81 -14.16
N PHE A 38 -6.14 10.98 -13.51
CA PHE A 38 -5.76 11.14 -12.11
C PHE A 38 -4.34 10.65 -11.86
N SER A 39 -3.80 11.03 -10.70
CA SER A 39 -2.51 10.55 -10.23
C SER A 39 -2.67 9.76 -8.94
N VAL A 40 -1.87 8.71 -8.79
CA VAL A 40 -1.70 7.94 -7.56
C VAL A 40 -0.29 8.17 -7.05
N THR A 41 -0.17 8.60 -5.80
CA THR A 41 1.13 8.72 -5.12
C THR A 41 1.35 7.50 -4.25
N ILE A 42 2.50 6.85 -4.41
CA ILE A 42 2.87 5.66 -3.66
C ILE A 42 4.07 5.97 -2.79
N ILE A 43 3.95 5.67 -1.51
CA ILE A 43 5.09 5.61 -0.60
C ILE A 43 5.84 4.30 -0.85
N GLU A 44 7.16 4.35 -0.99
CA GLU A 44 8.00 3.17 -1.14
C GLU A 44 9.11 3.17 -0.07
N ASN A 45 9.38 2.01 0.51
CA ASN A 45 10.48 1.81 1.45
C ASN A 45 11.56 0.96 0.78
N MET A 46 12.76 1.52 0.68
CA MET A 46 13.90 0.89 0.01
C MET A 46 14.67 -0.10 0.91
N LYS A 47 14.20 -0.37 2.13
CA LYS A 47 14.76 -1.46 2.96
C LYS A 47 14.54 -2.81 2.27
N GLU A 48 15.45 -3.76 2.48
CA GLU A 48 15.50 -5.10 1.86
C GLU A 48 14.29 -6.02 2.19
N GLU A 49 13.24 -5.51 2.80
CA GLU A 49 12.00 -6.24 3.05
C GLU A 49 11.10 -6.22 1.82
N TYR A 50 11.02 -7.37 1.16
CA TYR A 50 10.11 -7.63 0.04
C TYR A 50 8.67 -7.18 0.36
N GLY A 51 8.11 -6.24 -0.41
CA GLY A 51 6.69 -5.85 -0.34
C GLY A 51 6.40 -4.34 -0.24
N LEU A 52 7.41 -3.51 0.00
CA LEU A 52 7.23 -2.06 0.19
C LEU A 52 7.74 -1.19 -0.97
N PHE A 53 8.00 -1.76 -2.15
CA PHE A 53 8.33 -1.03 -3.37
C PHE A 53 7.43 -1.44 -4.53
N VAL A 54 7.31 -0.58 -5.54
CA VAL A 54 6.45 -0.82 -6.71
C VAL A 54 7.15 -1.75 -7.69
N TRP A 55 6.55 -2.92 -7.93
CA TRP A 55 7.04 -3.85 -8.94
C TRP A 55 6.61 -3.43 -10.35
N PRO A 56 7.41 -3.69 -11.41
CA PRO A 56 7.03 -3.34 -12.77
C PRO A 56 5.67 -3.92 -13.19
N CYS A 57 5.35 -5.15 -12.78
CA CYS A 57 4.06 -5.78 -13.07
C CYS A 57 2.87 -5.01 -12.44
N SER A 58 3.09 -4.37 -11.28
CA SER A 58 2.08 -3.54 -10.62
C SER A 58 1.72 -2.32 -11.46
N ILE A 59 2.71 -1.69 -12.10
CA ILE A 59 2.50 -0.53 -12.98
C ILE A 59 1.70 -0.97 -14.22
N ILE A 60 2.08 -2.08 -14.83
CA ILE A 60 1.39 -2.61 -16.02
C ILE A 60 -0.06 -2.99 -15.70
N LEU A 61 -0.32 -3.62 -14.56
CA LEU A 61 -1.69 -3.97 -14.15
C LEU A 61 -2.52 -2.72 -13.84
N ALA A 62 -1.94 -1.72 -13.18
CA ALA A 62 -2.60 -0.46 -12.91
C ALA A 62 -3.01 0.26 -14.22
N GLU A 63 -2.11 0.29 -15.21
CA GLU A 63 -2.40 0.85 -16.53
C GLU A 63 -3.53 0.08 -17.24
N TYR A 64 -3.53 -1.24 -17.15
CA TYR A 64 -4.62 -2.06 -17.70
C TYR A 64 -5.98 -1.74 -17.05
N ILE A 65 -6.02 -1.59 -15.72
CA ILE A 65 -7.24 -1.23 -14.99
C ILE A 65 -7.75 0.13 -15.45
N TRP A 66 -6.86 1.11 -15.62
CA TRP A 66 -7.19 2.43 -16.14
C TRP A 66 -7.80 2.35 -17.55
N GLN A 67 -7.15 1.64 -18.48
CA GLN A 67 -7.63 1.48 -19.85
C GLN A 67 -8.98 0.72 -19.92
N GLN A 68 -9.23 -0.16 -18.97
CA GLN A 68 -10.46 -0.95 -18.87
C GLN A 68 -11.41 -0.42 -17.78
N LYS A 69 -11.32 0.86 -17.41
CA LYS A 69 -12.05 1.45 -16.28
C LYS A 69 -13.55 1.13 -16.23
N SER A 70 -14.21 1.09 -17.38
CA SER A 70 -15.63 0.74 -17.50
C SER A 70 -15.98 -0.65 -16.97
N ARG A 71 -15.04 -1.61 -17.01
CA ARG A 71 -15.19 -2.96 -16.45
C ARG A 71 -15.12 -2.98 -14.93
N PHE A 72 -14.44 -2.00 -14.33
CA PHE A 72 -14.18 -1.94 -12.89
C PHE A 72 -15.12 -0.99 -12.15
N THR A 73 -15.70 0.00 -12.83
CA THR A 73 -16.68 0.91 -12.22
C THR A 73 -17.86 0.15 -11.61
N GLY A 74 -18.07 0.30 -10.31
CA GLY A 74 -19.12 -0.37 -9.54
C GLY A 74 -18.86 -1.86 -9.25
N ALA A 75 -17.74 -2.42 -9.69
CA ALA A 75 -17.39 -3.82 -9.42
C ALA A 75 -16.80 -4.01 -8.02
N SER A 76 -17.00 -5.18 -7.43
CA SER A 76 -16.27 -5.60 -6.22
C SER A 76 -14.95 -6.27 -6.63
N VAL A 77 -13.83 -5.74 -6.14
CA VAL A 77 -12.48 -6.18 -6.51
C VAL A 77 -11.72 -6.60 -5.26
N VAL A 78 -11.02 -7.73 -5.33
CA VAL A 78 -10.09 -8.18 -4.30
C VAL A 78 -8.69 -8.24 -4.88
N GLU A 79 -7.75 -7.52 -4.28
CA GLU A 79 -6.33 -7.60 -4.63
C GLU A 79 -5.61 -8.52 -3.63
N LEU A 80 -4.94 -9.55 -4.15
CA LEU A 80 -4.16 -10.51 -3.36
C LEU A 80 -2.67 -10.18 -3.43
N GLY A 81 -2.01 -10.04 -2.28
CA GLY A 81 -0.60 -9.65 -2.23
C GLY A 81 -0.40 -8.21 -2.68
N ALA A 82 -1.18 -7.28 -2.11
CA ALA A 82 -1.26 -5.90 -2.55
C ALA A 82 0.07 -5.13 -2.40
N GLY A 83 0.88 -5.42 -1.38
CA GLY A 83 2.14 -4.71 -1.10
C GLY A 83 1.95 -3.20 -0.99
N THR A 84 2.33 -2.46 -2.04
CA THR A 84 2.14 -1.00 -2.16
C THR A 84 0.74 -0.58 -2.64
N SER A 85 -0.08 -1.54 -3.09
CA SER A 85 -1.49 -1.38 -3.47
C SER A 85 -1.77 -0.53 -4.72
N LEU A 86 -0.77 -0.24 -5.55
CA LEU A 86 -0.97 0.62 -6.73
C LEU A 86 -2.15 0.18 -7.63
N PRO A 87 -2.30 -1.10 -8.03
CA PRO A 87 -3.41 -1.53 -8.89
C PRO A 87 -4.76 -1.39 -8.21
N GLY A 88 -4.88 -1.80 -6.94
CA GLY A 88 -6.11 -1.64 -6.17
C GLY A 88 -6.50 -0.18 -5.92
N LEU A 89 -5.53 0.73 -5.74
CA LEU A 89 -5.81 2.17 -5.63
C LEU A 89 -6.32 2.74 -6.95
N VAL A 90 -5.78 2.31 -8.09
CA VAL A 90 -6.31 2.68 -9.40
C VAL A 90 -7.72 2.14 -9.60
N ALA A 91 -7.97 0.87 -9.25
CA ALA A 91 -9.31 0.27 -9.29
C ALA A 91 -10.32 1.07 -8.45
N ALA A 92 -9.93 1.52 -7.27
CA ALA A 92 -10.79 2.32 -6.42
C ALA A 92 -11.07 3.72 -7.00
N LYS A 93 -10.06 4.38 -7.59
CA LYS A 93 -10.24 5.69 -8.25
C LYS A 93 -11.13 5.62 -9.50
N VAL A 94 -11.18 4.48 -10.19
CA VAL A 94 -12.14 4.26 -11.29
C VAL A 94 -13.54 3.82 -10.83
N GLY A 95 -13.77 3.75 -9.51
CA GLY A 95 -15.09 3.54 -8.89
C GLY A 95 -15.40 2.10 -8.48
N ALA A 96 -14.41 1.22 -8.32
CA ALA A 96 -14.61 -0.12 -7.76
C ALA A 96 -14.72 -0.11 -6.23
N ASP A 97 -15.43 -1.09 -5.64
CA ASP A 97 -15.37 -1.41 -4.20
C ASP A 97 -14.20 -2.38 -3.97
N VAL A 98 -13.08 -1.84 -3.50
CA VAL A 98 -11.80 -2.56 -3.42
C VAL A 98 -11.53 -3.08 -2.02
N THR A 99 -11.19 -4.37 -1.96
CA THR A 99 -10.60 -5.02 -0.79
C THR A 99 -9.15 -5.37 -1.09
N LEU A 100 -8.23 -4.77 -0.36
CA LEU A 100 -6.80 -5.02 -0.48
C LEU A 100 -6.39 -6.06 0.55
N THR A 101 -5.60 -7.06 0.14
CA THR A 101 -5.15 -8.14 1.03
C THR A 101 -3.67 -8.42 0.90
N ASP A 102 -3.02 -8.77 2.00
CA ASP A 102 -1.62 -9.21 2.06
C ASP A 102 -1.41 -10.18 3.23
N ASP A 103 -0.20 -10.72 3.34
CA ASP A 103 0.21 -11.67 4.37
C ASP A 103 0.09 -11.07 5.77
N SER A 104 -0.70 -11.75 6.58
CA SER A 104 -0.89 -11.47 8.00
C SER A 104 0.36 -11.39 8.87
N ASN A 105 1.43 -12.07 8.50
CA ASN A 105 2.67 -12.05 9.25
C ASN A 105 3.45 -10.74 9.05
N ARG A 106 2.98 -9.85 8.16
CA ARG A 106 3.62 -8.58 7.82
C ARG A 106 2.73 -7.40 8.21
N SER A 107 2.68 -7.11 9.50
CA SER A 107 1.84 -6.03 10.05
C SER A 107 2.20 -4.65 9.49
N GLU A 108 3.48 -4.46 9.16
CA GLU A 108 4.07 -3.28 8.54
C GLU A 108 3.43 -3.01 7.18
N VAL A 109 3.25 -4.05 6.36
CA VAL A 109 2.60 -3.94 5.04
C VAL A 109 1.15 -3.49 5.19
N LEU A 110 0.39 -4.04 6.15
CA LEU A 110 -1.00 -3.62 6.37
C LEU A 110 -1.10 -2.16 6.83
N SER A 111 -0.19 -1.70 7.69
CA SER A 111 -0.12 -0.28 8.08
C SER A 111 0.27 0.61 6.90
N HIS A 112 1.18 0.13 6.05
CA HIS A 112 1.62 0.81 4.84
C HIS A 112 0.45 0.97 3.86
N MET A 113 -0.30 -0.08 3.58
CA MET A 113 -1.48 -0.05 2.70
C MET A 113 -2.52 0.98 3.16
N ARG A 114 -2.83 1.03 4.46
CA ARG A 114 -3.75 2.04 5.01
C ARG A 114 -3.25 3.45 4.75
N ARG A 115 -1.96 3.69 4.99
CA ARG A 115 -1.32 4.98 4.70
C ARG A 115 -1.38 5.33 3.21
N GLN A 116 -1.30 4.36 2.30
CA GLN A 116 -1.48 4.62 0.86
C GLN A 116 -2.91 5.04 0.53
N CYS A 117 -3.92 4.40 1.13
CA CYS A 117 -5.32 4.78 0.98
C CYS A 117 -5.54 6.23 1.44
N ASP A 118 -5.04 6.57 2.63
CA ASP A 118 -5.14 7.92 3.19
C ASP A 118 -4.44 8.95 2.31
N LEU A 119 -3.23 8.64 1.81
CA LEU A 119 -2.46 9.53 0.94
C LEU A 119 -3.16 9.86 -0.38
N ASN A 120 -4.00 8.95 -0.87
CA ASN A 120 -4.66 9.08 -2.16
C ASN A 120 -6.14 9.48 -2.06
N ASP A 121 -6.63 9.78 -0.84
CA ASP A 121 -8.02 10.08 -0.51
C ASP A 121 -9.00 8.98 -0.94
N ILE A 122 -8.60 7.72 -0.74
CA ILE A 122 -9.37 6.53 -1.15
C ILE A 122 -9.82 5.75 0.07
N LYS A 123 -11.07 5.26 0.04
CA LYS A 123 -11.57 4.28 1.02
C LYS A 123 -11.48 2.87 0.44
N CYS A 124 -10.49 2.09 0.89
CA CYS A 124 -10.41 0.65 0.62
C CYS A 124 -10.59 -0.16 1.90
N LYS A 125 -11.11 -1.38 1.78
CA LYS A 125 -11.11 -2.36 2.87
C LYS A 125 -9.75 -3.04 2.90
N VAL A 126 -8.97 -2.87 3.96
CA VAL A 126 -7.69 -3.56 4.14
C VAL A 126 -7.91 -4.79 5.02
N ILE A 127 -7.72 -5.98 4.44
CA ILE A 127 -7.91 -7.25 5.12
C ILE A 127 -6.60 -8.03 5.15
N CYS A 128 -6.33 -8.61 6.31
CA CYS A 128 -5.19 -9.46 6.57
C CYS A 128 -5.54 -10.90 6.17
N MET A 129 -4.72 -11.57 5.35
CA MET A 129 -4.93 -12.98 5.00
C MET A 129 -3.81 -13.86 5.56
N LEU A 130 -4.20 -14.86 6.34
CA LEU A 130 -3.37 -16.04 6.62
C LEU A 130 -3.55 -17.02 5.45
N LEU A 131 -2.55 -17.87 5.19
CA LEU A 131 -2.56 -18.87 4.11
C LEU A 131 -3.76 -19.85 4.16
N PHE A 132 -4.56 -19.83 5.23
CA PHE A 132 -5.85 -20.52 5.36
C PHE A 132 -6.85 -19.62 6.11
N ALA A 133 -7.63 -18.83 5.39
CA ALA A 133 -8.73 -18.05 5.98
C ALA A 133 -10.01 -18.21 5.15
N ILE A 134 -11.11 -18.59 5.81
CA ILE A 134 -12.46 -18.56 5.24
C ILE A 134 -13.07 -17.21 5.62
N TYR A 135 -13.31 -16.33 4.65
CA TYR A 135 -14.04 -15.08 4.88
C TYR A 135 -15.50 -15.24 4.45
N ALA A 136 -16.43 -14.97 5.37
CA ALA A 136 -17.84 -14.83 5.09
C ALA A 136 -18.21 -13.34 5.09
N THR A 137 -18.71 -12.83 3.96
CA THR A 137 -19.26 -11.47 3.88
C THR A 137 -20.75 -11.52 4.18
N SER A 138 -21.17 -10.98 5.32
CA SER A 138 -22.60 -10.81 5.62
C SER A 138 -23.15 -9.66 4.79
N HIS A 139 -23.92 -9.97 3.75
CA HIS A 139 -24.77 -8.98 3.09
C HIS A 139 -25.99 -8.74 3.98
N SER A 140 -26.16 -7.52 4.48
CA SER A 140 -27.45 -7.11 5.08
C SER A 140 -28.40 -6.80 3.93
N THR A 141 -29.48 -7.56 3.83
CA THR A 141 -30.64 -7.33 2.95
C THR A 141 -31.46 -6.14 3.41
#